data_AF-A0A942J171-F1
#
_entry.id   AF-A0A942J171-F1
#
_cell.length_a   1.000
_cell.length_b   1.000
_cell.length_c   1.000
_cell.angle_alpha   90.00
_cell.angle_beta   90.00
_cell.angle_gamma   90.00
#
_symmetry.space_group_name_H-M   'P 1'
#
loop_
_entity.id
_entity.type
_entity.pdbx_description
1 polymer ?
#
loop_
_entity_poly.entity_id
_entity_poly.type
_entity_poly.pdbx_seq_one_letter_code
_entity_poly.pdbx_strand_id
1 'polypeptide(L)'
;MNKKDLGNHLLAVVLAFVFWFYVQSTLVPLPQADVPVQRFAAVALEMRNRPAELDLQNEVVGAVALTVRASREVLAELAASDLVAYLDLRGLRAGSNTLAVRVDVPAGIEVVAVSPARVEVVLEPVTAVNLPVTLLQRGRPAEGYFAPPGAVAPLTVTAVGGQSAVILVVPPVLEIDVAGRNTEIVGTRELIPVDSSARPVSKVTLNPATVQFIQPIFPIKTLSLRAVTKGQLAPGVKSVRLEIIVPEVRLAASPALLERLQELPLEVSIEGLTKEQIVEVAVVVPPGTFLVSAPTVSVRVLVTLGP
;
A
#
# COMPACT_ATOMS: atom_id res chain seq x y z
N MET A 1 -81.15 -2.07 64.71
CA MET A 1 -80.48 -3.08 63.86
C MET A 1 -80.97 -4.46 64.31
N ASN A 2 -81.73 -5.14 63.46
CA ASN A 2 -82.39 -6.40 63.77
C ASN A 2 -81.34 -7.51 63.96
N LYS A 3 -81.43 -8.30 65.04
CA LYS A 3 -80.50 -9.42 65.33
C LYS A 3 -80.45 -10.47 64.21
N LYS A 4 -81.46 -10.51 63.33
CA LYS A 4 -81.51 -11.39 62.14
C LYS A 4 -80.65 -10.89 60.98
N ASP A 5 -80.48 -9.57 60.83
CA ASP A 5 -79.66 -9.01 59.75
C ASP A 5 -78.17 -9.23 60.02
N LEU A 6 -77.75 -9.14 61.30
CA LEU A 6 -76.36 -9.36 61.70
C LEU A 6 -75.86 -10.79 61.34
N GLY A 7 -76.75 -11.79 61.45
CA GLY A 7 -76.44 -13.18 61.10
C GLY A 7 -76.20 -13.37 59.59
N ASN A 8 -77.01 -12.72 58.75
CA ASN A 8 -76.84 -12.79 57.29
C ASN A 8 -75.58 -12.07 56.81
N HIS A 9 -75.20 -10.96 57.46
CA HIS A 9 -73.96 -10.25 57.15
C HIS A 9 -72.73 -11.06 57.58
N LEU A 10 -72.77 -11.72 58.75
CA LEU A 10 -71.70 -12.60 59.22
C LEU A 10 -71.51 -13.81 58.29
N LEU A 11 -72.61 -14.43 57.85
CA LEU A 11 -72.60 -15.54 56.91
C LEU A 11 -72.00 -15.14 55.55
N ALA A 12 -72.36 -13.96 55.04
CA ALA A 12 -71.82 -13.44 53.78
C ALA A 12 -70.30 -13.21 53.85
N VAL A 13 -69.80 -12.70 54.98
CA VAL A 13 -68.35 -12.52 55.21
C VAL A 13 -67.62 -13.85 55.26
N VAL A 14 -68.18 -14.86 55.94
CA VAL A 14 -67.58 -16.20 56.00
C VAL A 14 -67.56 -16.85 54.61
N LEU A 15 -68.65 -16.77 53.85
CA LEU A 15 -68.72 -17.28 52.49
C LEU A 15 -67.75 -16.56 51.55
N ALA A 16 -67.60 -15.23 51.69
CA ALA A 16 -66.63 -14.47 50.92
C ALA A 16 -65.18 -14.93 51.20
N PHE A 17 -64.86 -15.23 52.46
CA PHE A 17 -63.55 -15.79 52.83
C PHE A 17 -63.35 -17.21 52.27
N VAL A 18 -64.37 -18.06 52.33
CA VAL A 18 -64.31 -19.40 51.75
C VAL A 18 -64.12 -19.34 50.24
N PHE A 19 -64.84 -18.47 49.54
CA PHE A 19 -64.66 -18.28 48.09
C PHE A 19 -63.32 -17.65 47.74
N TRP A 20 -62.86 -16.66 48.51
CA TRP A 20 -61.54 -16.07 48.32
C TRP A 20 -60.44 -17.12 48.48
N PHE A 21 -60.53 -17.96 49.51
CA PHE A 21 -59.59 -19.05 49.73
C PHE A 21 -59.70 -20.14 48.65
N TYR A 22 -60.91 -20.51 48.25
CA TYR A 22 -61.14 -21.47 47.18
C TYR A 22 -60.53 -20.99 45.87
N VAL A 23 -60.79 -19.74 45.47
CA VAL A 23 -60.21 -19.09 44.28
C VAL A 23 -58.69 -19.04 44.39
N GLN A 24 -58.13 -18.63 45.52
CA GLN A 24 -56.67 -18.64 45.73
C GLN A 24 -56.06 -20.05 45.68
N SER A 25 -56.81 -21.09 46.08
CA SER A 25 -56.33 -22.48 46.05
C SER A 25 -56.47 -23.15 44.68
N THR A 26 -57.43 -22.72 43.85
CA THR A 26 -57.65 -23.24 42.50
C THR A 26 -56.97 -22.41 41.42
N LEU A 27 -56.56 -21.18 41.73
CA LEU A 27 -55.55 -20.44 41.00
C LEU A 27 -54.17 -21.07 41.27
N VAL A 28 -53.98 -22.31 40.80
CA VAL A 28 -52.63 -22.72 40.39
C VAL A 28 -52.28 -21.76 39.27
N PRO A 29 -51.29 -20.85 39.44
CA PRO A 29 -50.80 -20.11 38.28
C PRO A 29 -50.42 -21.20 37.28
N LEU A 30 -51.04 -21.20 36.10
CA LEU A 30 -50.53 -22.02 35.00
C LEU A 30 -49.03 -21.75 35.01
N PRO A 31 -48.16 -22.77 35.22
CA PRO A 31 -46.77 -22.55 34.92
C PRO A 31 -46.78 -22.19 33.45
N GLN A 32 -46.61 -20.91 33.13
CA GLN A 32 -45.90 -20.57 31.92
C GLN A 32 -44.66 -21.43 32.04
N ALA A 33 -44.58 -22.49 31.26
CA ALA A 33 -43.40 -23.31 31.24
C ALA A 33 -42.29 -22.31 30.93
N ASP A 34 -41.50 -21.95 31.94
CA ASP A 34 -40.37 -21.05 31.80
C ASP A 34 -39.36 -21.84 30.97
N VAL A 35 -39.58 -21.84 29.65
CA VAL A 35 -38.66 -22.40 28.70
C VAL A 35 -37.37 -21.63 28.94
N PRO A 36 -36.31 -22.32 29.37
CA PRO A 36 -35.11 -21.65 29.84
C PRO A 36 -34.53 -20.77 28.73
N VAL A 37 -33.94 -19.66 29.16
CA VAL A 37 -33.29 -18.69 28.29
C VAL A 37 -31.80 -18.68 28.63
N GLN A 38 -30.96 -18.75 27.60
CA GLN A 38 -29.51 -18.69 27.74
C GLN A 38 -28.94 -17.54 26.92
N ARG A 39 -27.99 -16.83 27.52
CA ARG A 39 -27.29 -15.72 26.88
C ARG A 39 -25.89 -16.14 26.48
N PHE A 40 -25.57 -15.99 25.20
CA PHE A 40 -24.25 -16.13 24.64
C PHE A 40 -23.67 -14.73 24.41
N ALA A 41 -22.56 -14.42 25.08
CA ALA A 41 -22.01 -13.06 25.08
C ALA A 41 -21.18 -12.72 23.83
N ALA A 42 -20.60 -13.72 23.17
CA ALA A 42 -19.67 -13.54 22.07
C ALA A 42 -19.93 -14.56 20.95
N VAL A 43 -20.99 -14.32 20.19
CA VAL A 43 -21.27 -15.06 18.94
C VAL A 43 -20.61 -14.32 17.79
N ALA A 44 -19.77 -15.00 17.01
CA ALA A 44 -19.05 -14.37 15.89
C ALA A 44 -20.03 -13.78 14.86
N LEU A 45 -19.75 -12.56 14.40
CA LEU A 45 -20.54 -11.90 13.37
C LEU A 45 -19.86 -12.07 12.01
N GLU A 46 -20.51 -12.81 11.12
CA GLU A 46 -20.05 -13.00 9.75
C GLU A 46 -20.63 -11.94 8.80
N MET A 47 -19.91 -11.64 7.73
CA MET A 47 -20.40 -10.80 6.64
C MET A 47 -20.53 -11.66 5.39
N ARG A 48 -21.77 -11.81 4.91
CA ARG A 48 -22.10 -12.65 3.76
C ARG A 48 -22.45 -11.79 2.54
N ASN A 49 -22.18 -12.33 1.35
CA ASN A 49 -22.50 -11.70 0.06
C ASN A 49 -21.89 -10.30 -0.14
N ARG A 50 -20.69 -10.03 0.37
CA ARG A 50 -20.00 -8.76 0.13
C ARG A 50 -19.61 -8.62 -1.36
N PRO A 51 -20.01 -7.54 -2.05
CA PRO A 51 -19.56 -7.28 -3.42
C PRO A 51 -18.04 -7.14 -3.50
N ALA A 52 -17.40 -7.65 -4.56
CA ALA A 52 -15.94 -7.61 -4.69
C ALA A 52 -15.41 -6.18 -4.97
N GLU A 53 -16.29 -5.32 -5.48
CA GLU A 53 -16.00 -3.92 -5.82
C GLU A 53 -16.14 -2.98 -4.62
N LEU A 54 -16.54 -3.49 -3.45
CA LEU A 54 -16.76 -2.71 -2.24
C LEU A 54 -15.94 -3.23 -1.07
N ASP A 55 -15.36 -2.31 -0.30
CA ASP A 55 -14.65 -2.60 0.93
C ASP A 55 -15.27 -1.86 2.13
N LEU A 56 -14.91 -2.32 3.33
CA LEU A 56 -15.40 -1.76 4.60
C LEU A 56 -14.54 -0.59 5.04
N GLN A 57 -15.13 0.60 5.03
CA GLN A 57 -14.47 1.81 5.52
C GLN A 57 -14.34 1.80 7.05
N ASN A 58 -15.42 1.45 7.76
CA ASN A 58 -15.44 1.42 9.23
C ASN A 58 -14.99 0.06 9.80
N GLU A 59 -14.61 0.06 11.07
CA GLU A 59 -14.49 -1.18 11.84
C GLU A 59 -15.88 -1.62 12.31
N VAL A 60 -16.25 -2.84 11.95
CA VAL A 60 -17.53 -3.46 12.33
C VAL A 60 -17.28 -4.38 13.53
N VAL A 61 -18.22 -4.42 14.48
CA VAL A 61 -18.14 -5.31 15.64
C VAL A 61 -17.99 -6.77 15.18
N GLY A 62 -16.97 -7.47 15.68
CA GLY A 62 -16.69 -8.87 15.29
C GLY A 62 -17.55 -9.91 16.00
N ALA A 63 -18.30 -9.51 17.04
CA ALA A 63 -19.16 -10.40 17.80
C ALA A 63 -20.42 -9.69 18.29
N VAL A 64 -21.49 -10.46 18.49
CA VAL A 64 -22.78 -10.03 19.02
C VAL A 64 -23.19 -10.88 20.22
N ALA A 65 -24.00 -10.31 21.11
CA ALA A 65 -24.63 -11.05 22.18
C ALA A 65 -25.99 -11.60 21.70
N LEU A 66 -26.19 -12.90 21.87
CA LEU A 66 -27.42 -13.60 21.51
C LEU A 66 -28.10 -14.14 22.76
N THR A 67 -29.41 -13.92 22.87
CA THR A 67 -30.24 -14.53 23.89
C THR A 67 -31.20 -15.48 23.19
N VAL A 68 -31.13 -16.76 23.54
CA VAL A 68 -31.95 -17.82 22.92
C VAL A 68 -32.78 -18.54 23.95
N ARG A 69 -33.91 -19.09 23.51
CA ARG A 69 -34.85 -19.89 24.29
C ARG A 69 -34.97 -21.26 23.63
N ALA A 70 -34.79 -22.33 24.38
CA ALA A 70 -34.95 -23.70 23.91
C ALA A 70 -35.26 -24.64 25.08
N SER A 71 -35.54 -25.93 24.82
CA SER A 71 -35.69 -26.92 25.90
C SER A 71 -34.38 -27.06 26.70
N ARG A 72 -34.47 -27.52 27.95
CA ARG A 72 -33.29 -27.73 28.82
C ARG A 72 -32.25 -28.65 28.19
N GLU A 73 -32.71 -29.68 27.49
CA GLU A 73 -31.88 -30.65 26.78
C GLU A 73 -31.11 -29.98 25.64
N VAL A 74 -31.80 -29.20 24.80
CA VAL A 74 -31.17 -28.47 23.68
C VAL A 74 -30.17 -27.44 24.17
N LEU A 75 -30.47 -26.69 25.24
CA LEU A 75 -29.53 -25.71 25.79
C LEU A 75 -28.28 -26.34 26.43
N ALA A 76 -28.41 -27.55 26.99
CA ALA A 76 -27.27 -28.25 27.60
C ALA A 76 -26.24 -28.69 26.56
N GLU A 77 -26.67 -28.94 25.32
CA GLU A 77 -25.82 -29.35 24.20
C GLU A 77 -25.39 -28.17 23.30
N LEU A 78 -26.08 -27.03 23.39
CA LEU A 78 -25.85 -25.87 22.53
C LEU A 78 -24.55 -25.12 22.88
N ALA A 79 -23.61 -25.07 21.94
CA ALA A 79 -22.41 -24.27 22.03
C ALA A 79 -22.54 -22.93 21.30
N ALA A 80 -21.71 -21.95 21.69
CA ALA A 80 -21.66 -20.66 21.00
C ALA A 80 -21.24 -20.79 19.52
N SER A 81 -20.50 -21.85 19.16
CA SER A 81 -20.09 -22.16 17.79
C SER A 81 -21.23 -22.64 16.89
N ASP A 82 -22.32 -23.13 17.47
CA ASP A 82 -23.48 -23.64 16.71
C ASP A 82 -24.44 -22.52 16.30
N LEU A 83 -24.20 -21.31 16.83
CA LEU A 83 -24.97 -20.11 16.58
C LEU A 83 -24.20 -19.25 15.60
N VAL A 84 -24.79 -18.93 14.45
CA VAL A 84 -24.13 -18.10 13.44
C VAL A 84 -24.91 -16.80 13.25
N ALA A 85 -24.33 -15.69 13.68
CA ALA A 85 -24.85 -14.36 13.40
C ALA A 85 -24.20 -13.83 12.12
N TYR A 86 -25.00 -13.22 11.23
CA TYR A 86 -24.48 -12.66 9.99
C TYR A 86 -25.18 -11.38 9.55
N LEU A 87 -24.44 -10.57 8.79
CA LEU A 87 -24.95 -9.47 7.99
C LEU A 87 -25.01 -9.88 6.52
N ASP A 88 -26.11 -9.56 5.85
CA ASP A 88 -26.28 -9.79 4.41
C ASP A 88 -26.01 -8.51 3.64
N LEU A 89 -24.89 -8.47 2.90
CA LEU A 89 -24.42 -7.31 2.16
C LEU A 89 -24.88 -7.31 0.69
N ARG A 90 -25.78 -8.23 0.31
CA ARG A 90 -26.22 -8.39 -1.07
C ARG A 90 -26.90 -7.14 -1.60
N GLY A 91 -26.44 -6.67 -2.76
CA GLY A 91 -27.06 -5.56 -3.50
C GLY A 91 -26.86 -4.18 -2.86
N LEU A 92 -26.03 -4.09 -1.81
CA LEU A 92 -25.68 -2.80 -1.20
C LEU A 92 -24.76 -1.99 -2.12
N ARG A 93 -24.83 -0.67 -1.95
CA ARG A 93 -24.00 0.31 -2.66
C ARG A 93 -23.08 1.01 -1.65
N ALA A 94 -22.10 1.74 -2.18
CA ALA A 94 -21.26 2.61 -1.37
C ALA A 94 -22.10 3.61 -0.54
N GLY A 95 -21.66 3.89 0.68
CA GLY A 95 -22.32 4.72 1.67
C GLY A 95 -22.56 4.02 3.01
N SER A 96 -23.18 4.75 3.94
CA SER A 96 -23.60 4.20 5.24
C SER A 96 -24.88 3.36 5.07
N ASN A 97 -24.85 2.12 5.57
CA ASN A 97 -25.94 1.17 5.52
C ASN A 97 -26.15 0.57 6.92
N THR A 98 -27.35 0.73 7.49
CA THR A 98 -27.68 0.13 8.80
C THR A 98 -28.44 -1.18 8.63
N LEU A 99 -27.73 -2.30 8.80
CA LEU A 99 -28.25 -3.64 8.58
C LEU A 99 -28.74 -4.26 9.89
N ALA A 100 -29.80 -5.06 9.81
CA ALA A 100 -30.25 -5.88 10.93
C ALA A 100 -29.39 -7.16 11.02
N VAL A 101 -28.98 -7.53 12.23
CA VAL A 101 -28.25 -8.78 12.45
C VAL A 101 -29.21 -9.95 12.27
N ARG A 102 -28.89 -10.85 11.34
CA ARG A 102 -29.61 -12.11 11.16
C ARG A 102 -28.87 -13.22 11.91
N VAL A 103 -29.62 -14.22 12.34
CA VAL A 103 -29.06 -15.34 13.11
C VAL A 103 -29.63 -16.63 12.53
N ASP A 104 -28.74 -17.53 12.14
CA ASP A 104 -29.12 -18.90 11.81
C ASP A 104 -29.00 -19.73 13.09
N VAL A 105 -30.11 -20.35 13.49
CA VAL A 105 -30.18 -21.23 14.67
C VAL A 105 -30.70 -22.62 14.28
N PRO A 106 -30.22 -23.69 14.92
CA PRO A 106 -30.78 -25.04 14.78
C PRO A 106 -32.28 -25.12 15.12
N ALA A 107 -32.94 -26.16 14.61
CA ALA A 107 -34.36 -26.39 14.89
C ALA A 107 -34.61 -26.57 16.40
N GLY A 108 -35.71 -25.99 16.89
CA GLY A 108 -36.08 -26.05 18.32
C GLY A 108 -35.49 -24.93 19.19
N ILE A 109 -34.79 -23.97 18.58
CA ILE A 109 -34.25 -22.79 19.25
C ILE A 109 -34.98 -21.54 18.76
N GLU A 110 -35.44 -20.70 19.69
CA GLU A 110 -36.04 -19.40 19.42
C GLU A 110 -35.06 -18.28 19.81
N VAL A 111 -34.82 -17.32 18.91
CA VAL A 111 -34.00 -16.14 19.23
C VAL A 111 -34.87 -15.10 19.95
N VAL A 112 -34.54 -14.82 21.21
CA VAL A 112 -35.27 -13.86 22.06
C VAL A 112 -34.74 -12.44 21.87
N ALA A 113 -33.42 -12.28 21.80
CA ALA A 113 -32.80 -10.97 21.63
C ALA A 113 -31.43 -11.08 20.96
N VAL A 114 -31.08 -10.06 20.18
CA VAL A 114 -29.77 -9.85 19.60
C VAL A 114 -29.28 -8.46 20.01
N SER A 115 -28.05 -8.35 20.49
CA SER A 115 -27.46 -7.07 20.87
C SER A 115 -26.03 -6.95 20.33
N PRO A 116 -25.74 -5.94 19.48
CA PRO A 116 -26.68 -4.98 18.90
C PRO A 116 -27.60 -5.63 17.85
N ALA A 117 -28.88 -5.22 17.80
CA ALA A 117 -29.83 -5.72 16.80
C ALA A 117 -29.59 -5.15 15.39
N ARG A 118 -28.96 -3.98 15.32
CA ARG A 118 -28.59 -3.29 14.08
C ARG A 118 -27.15 -2.84 14.14
N VAL A 119 -26.45 -3.00 13.03
CA VAL A 119 -25.04 -2.64 12.88
C VAL A 119 -24.90 -1.70 11.70
N GLU A 120 -24.19 -0.60 11.90
CA GLU A 120 -23.84 0.32 10.83
C GLU A 120 -22.61 -0.19 10.08
N VAL A 121 -22.73 -0.29 8.76
CA VAL A 121 -21.67 -0.69 7.84
C VAL A 121 -21.50 0.41 6.82
N VAL A 122 -20.29 0.95 6.71
CA VAL A 122 -19.94 1.97 5.73
C VAL A 122 -19.13 1.31 4.62
N LEU A 123 -19.73 1.24 3.44
CA LEU A 123 -19.13 0.63 2.26
C LEU A 123 -18.52 1.70 1.36
N GLU A 124 -17.36 1.44 0.80
CA GLU A 124 -16.71 2.31 -0.16
C GLU A 124 -16.21 1.52 -1.39
N PRO A 125 -16.06 2.17 -2.55
CA PRO A 125 -15.49 1.52 -3.73
C PRO A 125 -14.05 1.06 -3.51
N VAL A 126 -13.75 -0.16 -3.96
CA VAL A 126 -12.38 -0.61 -4.13
C VAL A 126 -11.78 0.12 -5.33
N THR A 127 -10.69 0.82 -5.11
CA THR A 127 -9.98 1.58 -6.15
C THR A 127 -8.58 0.99 -6.35
N ALA A 128 -8.10 1.08 -7.59
CA ALA A 128 -6.74 0.70 -7.97
C ALA A 128 -6.00 1.93 -8.52
N VAL A 129 -4.85 2.27 -7.95
CA VAL A 129 -4.04 3.41 -8.37
C VAL A 129 -2.63 2.94 -8.70
N ASN A 130 -2.12 3.33 -9.86
CA ASN A 130 -0.74 3.05 -10.25
C ASN A 130 0.21 4.09 -9.63
N LEU A 131 1.22 3.60 -8.92
CA LEU A 131 2.22 4.40 -8.23
C LEU A 131 3.60 4.13 -8.84
N PRO A 132 4.36 5.18 -9.24
CA PRO A 132 5.73 5.00 -9.70
C PRO A 132 6.63 4.63 -8.51
N VAL A 133 7.57 3.72 -8.75
CA VAL A 133 8.60 3.35 -7.76
C VAL A 133 9.87 4.13 -8.08
N THR A 134 10.39 4.83 -7.08
CA THR A 134 11.60 5.66 -7.24
C THR A 134 12.75 5.09 -6.43
N LEU A 135 13.96 5.08 -7.00
CA LEU A 135 15.18 4.71 -6.31
C LEU A 135 15.93 5.98 -5.88
N LEU A 136 16.19 6.13 -4.59
CA LEU A 136 16.94 7.24 -4.01
C LEU A 136 18.31 6.75 -3.55
N GLN A 137 19.36 7.25 -4.20
CA GLN A 137 20.74 6.96 -3.83
C GLN A 137 21.18 7.85 -2.66
N ARG A 138 21.79 7.25 -1.63
CA ARG A 138 22.40 7.95 -0.47
C ARG A 138 23.90 7.67 -0.41
N GLY A 139 24.67 8.68 -0.01
CA GLY A 139 26.12 8.59 0.10
C GLY A 139 26.87 8.73 -1.23
N ARG A 140 28.20 8.59 -1.17
CA ARG A 140 29.09 8.59 -2.34
C ARG A 140 29.83 7.25 -2.43
N PRO A 141 30.01 6.68 -3.63
CA PRO A 141 30.80 5.47 -3.82
C PRO A 141 32.25 5.67 -3.36
N ALA A 142 32.99 4.56 -3.26
CA ALA A 142 34.42 4.56 -2.95
C ALA A 142 35.21 5.47 -3.90
N GLU A 143 36.35 5.98 -3.44
CA GLU A 143 37.23 6.78 -4.29
C GLU A 143 37.63 5.99 -5.54
N GLY A 144 37.62 6.65 -6.71
CA GLY A 144 37.87 6.01 -7.98
C GLY A 144 36.67 5.26 -8.58
N TYR A 145 35.48 5.34 -7.96
CA TYR A 145 34.25 4.74 -8.48
C TYR A 145 33.15 5.78 -8.73
N PHE A 146 32.23 5.44 -9.63
CA PHE A 146 31.07 6.25 -9.98
C PHE A 146 29.81 5.38 -9.96
N ALA A 147 28.75 5.90 -9.38
CA ALA A 147 27.44 5.26 -9.31
C ALA A 147 26.46 6.07 -10.17
N PRO A 148 26.15 5.64 -11.40
CA PRO A 148 25.08 6.26 -12.19
C PRO A 148 23.70 5.95 -11.57
N PRO A 149 22.62 6.61 -12.02
CA PRO A 149 21.27 6.31 -11.54
C PRO A 149 20.95 4.81 -11.63
N GLY A 150 20.45 4.24 -10.53
CA GLY A 150 20.00 2.85 -10.47
C GLY A 150 18.71 2.60 -11.26
N ALA A 151 18.38 1.32 -11.43
CA ALA A 151 17.14 0.87 -12.06
C ALA A 151 16.32 0.02 -11.10
N VAL A 152 15.00 0.07 -11.26
CA VAL A 152 14.02 -0.72 -10.48
C VAL A 152 13.04 -1.39 -11.44
N ALA A 153 12.65 -2.62 -11.11
CA ALA A 153 11.71 -3.42 -11.88
C ALA A 153 10.66 -4.09 -10.96
N PRO A 154 9.35 -3.87 -11.19
CA PRO A 154 8.77 -2.93 -12.16
C PRO A 154 8.96 -1.45 -11.77
N LEU A 155 8.78 -0.55 -12.74
CA LEU A 155 8.80 0.90 -12.53
C LEU A 155 7.53 1.44 -11.86
N THR A 156 6.46 0.65 -11.87
CA THR A 156 5.16 1.01 -11.31
C THR A 156 4.57 -0.16 -10.54
N VAL A 157 3.89 0.13 -9.45
CA VAL A 157 3.10 -0.83 -8.67
C VAL A 157 1.68 -0.33 -8.50
N THR A 158 0.71 -1.23 -8.43
CA THR A 158 -0.69 -0.87 -8.28
C THR A 158 -1.09 -1.03 -6.81
N ALA A 159 -1.55 0.06 -6.19
CA ALA A 159 -2.17 0.04 -4.87
C ALA A 159 -3.67 -0.24 -5.00
N VAL A 160 -4.15 -1.29 -4.34
CA VAL A 160 -5.54 -1.76 -4.38
C VAL A 160 -6.11 -1.80 -2.95
N GLY A 161 -7.29 -1.21 -2.77
CA GLY A 161 -7.99 -1.18 -1.49
C GLY A 161 -9.18 -0.23 -1.50
N GLY A 162 -9.81 0.00 -0.35
CA GLY A 162 -10.86 1.02 -0.20
C GLY A 162 -10.35 2.42 -0.62
N GLN A 163 -11.20 3.18 -1.31
CA GLN A 163 -10.85 4.50 -1.87
C GLN A 163 -10.20 5.43 -0.84
N SER A 164 -10.73 5.49 0.38
CA SER A 164 -10.23 6.34 1.46
C SER A 164 -8.87 5.91 2.00
N ALA A 165 -8.51 4.63 1.90
CA ALA A 165 -7.18 4.14 2.28
C ALA A 165 -6.16 4.35 1.15
N VAL A 166 -6.55 4.04 -0.10
CA VAL A 166 -5.64 4.15 -1.26
C VAL A 166 -5.20 5.59 -1.50
N ILE A 167 -6.06 6.57 -1.31
CA ILE A 167 -5.72 8.00 -1.51
C ILE A 167 -4.66 8.51 -0.52
N LEU A 168 -4.47 7.83 0.62
CA LEU A 168 -3.44 8.19 1.60
C LEU A 168 -2.06 7.67 1.22
N VAL A 169 -1.98 6.67 0.34
CA VAL A 169 -0.73 6.00 0.01
C VAL A 169 0.15 6.89 -0.87
N VAL A 170 1.40 7.08 -0.44
CA VAL A 170 2.40 7.81 -1.23
C VAL A 170 3.21 6.87 -2.14
N PRO A 171 3.78 7.38 -3.25
CA PRO A 171 4.65 6.59 -4.12
C PRO A 171 5.82 5.95 -3.36
N PRO A 172 6.11 4.65 -3.55
CA PRO A 172 7.20 3.98 -2.86
C PRO A 172 8.57 4.53 -3.25
N VAL A 173 9.42 4.78 -2.25
CA VAL A 173 10.81 5.21 -2.44
C VAL A 173 11.76 4.17 -1.84
N LEU A 174 12.66 3.62 -2.65
CA LEU A 174 13.71 2.70 -2.22
C LEU A 174 15.00 3.46 -2.02
N GLU A 175 15.45 3.50 -0.77
CA GLU A 175 16.71 4.13 -0.43
C GLU A 175 17.87 3.13 -0.50
N ILE A 176 18.86 3.43 -1.33
CA ILE A 176 20.05 2.61 -1.53
C ILE A 176 21.29 3.38 -1.06
N ASP A 177 22.01 2.82 -0.10
CA ASP A 177 23.26 3.39 0.38
C ASP A 177 24.44 2.89 -0.47
N VAL A 178 25.13 3.82 -1.13
CA VAL A 178 26.34 3.56 -1.90
C VAL A 178 27.61 4.02 -1.20
N ALA A 179 27.53 4.49 0.05
CA ALA A 179 28.67 5.00 0.80
C ALA A 179 29.83 3.98 0.84
N GLY A 180 30.98 4.37 0.28
CA GLY A 180 32.20 3.55 0.27
C GLY A 180 32.10 2.25 -0.54
N ARG A 181 31.04 2.06 -1.33
CA ARG A 181 30.85 0.87 -2.17
C ARG A 181 31.61 1.02 -3.49
N ASN A 182 32.11 -0.11 -3.98
CA ASN A 182 32.90 -0.22 -5.22
C ASN A 182 32.37 -1.31 -6.18
N THR A 183 31.27 -1.96 -5.80
CA THR A 183 30.65 -3.08 -6.52
C THR A 183 29.17 -2.79 -6.66
N GLU A 184 28.55 -3.33 -7.72
CA GLU A 184 27.12 -3.16 -7.93
C GLU A 184 26.30 -3.74 -6.78
N ILE A 185 25.15 -3.12 -6.51
CA ILE A 185 24.22 -3.57 -5.48
C ILE A 185 22.97 -4.06 -6.20
N VAL A 186 22.68 -5.35 -6.06
CA VAL A 186 21.47 -5.97 -6.59
C VAL A 186 20.67 -6.51 -5.43
N GLY A 187 19.34 -6.34 -5.47
CA GLY A 187 18.48 -6.84 -4.41
C GLY A 187 17.02 -6.89 -4.79
N THR A 188 16.25 -7.53 -3.93
CA THR A 188 14.78 -7.52 -3.95
C THR A 188 14.30 -6.89 -2.66
N ARG A 189 13.29 -6.02 -2.75
CA ARG A 189 12.62 -5.42 -1.60
C ARG A 189 11.12 -5.64 -1.69
N GLU A 190 10.53 -5.97 -0.55
CA GLU A 190 9.09 -5.89 -0.36
C GLU A 190 8.69 -4.44 -0.09
N LEU A 191 7.60 -4.02 -0.71
CA LEU A 191 7.01 -2.70 -0.57
C LEU A 191 5.84 -2.76 0.39
N ILE A 192 5.84 -1.83 1.34
CA ILE A 192 4.74 -1.64 2.27
C ILE A 192 4.08 -0.30 1.91
N PRO A 193 2.76 -0.27 1.70
CA PRO A 193 2.06 1.00 1.45
C PRO A 193 2.14 1.87 2.70
N VAL A 194 2.62 3.10 2.54
CA VAL A 194 2.78 4.06 3.63
C VAL A 194 2.11 5.40 3.32
N ASP A 195 1.74 6.14 4.36
CA ASP A 195 1.21 7.51 4.26
C ASP A 195 2.33 8.56 4.15
N SER A 196 1.95 9.84 4.04
CA SER A 196 2.89 10.98 4.01
C SER A 196 3.74 11.15 5.28
N SER A 197 3.35 10.50 6.38
CA SER A 197 4.08 10.46 7.65
C SER A 197 4.90 9.17 7.81
N ALA A 198 5.09 8.41 6.73
CA ALA A 198 5.79 7.12 6.69
C ALA A 198 5.17 6.03 7.59
N ARG A 199 3.86 6.11 7.88
CA ARG A 199 3.14 5.08 8.64
C ARG A 199 2.49 4.07 7.70
N PRO A 200 2.49 2.77 8.02
CA PRO A 200 1.81 1.76 7.21
C PRO A 200 0.32 2.05 7.05
N VAL A 201 -0.20 1.92 5.84
CA VAL A 201 -1.64 2.03 5.55
C VAL A 201 -2.24 0.64 5.50
N SER A 202 -3.06 0.31 6.50
CA SER A 202 -3.82 -0.94 6.55
C SER A 202 -4.86 -1.02 5.43
N LYS A 203 -5.30 -2.25 5.10
CA LYS A 203 -6.33 -2.52 4.06
C LYS A 203 -5.96 -2.07 2.65
N VAL A 204 -4.68 -1.83 2.37
CA VAL A 204 -4.16 -1.62 1.02
C VAL A 204 -3.14 -2.70 0.69
N THR A 205 -3.24 -3.26 -0.51
CA THR A 205 -2.28 -4.22 -1.04
C THR A 205 -1.57 -3.62 -2.25
N LEU A 206 -0.25 -3.80 -2.34
CA LEU A 206 0.54 -3.43 -3.51
C LEU A 206 0.71 -4.64 -4.42
N ASN A 207 0.51 -4.45 -5.72
CA ASN A 207 0.73 -5.48 -6.73
C ASN A 207 1.65 -4.96 -7.85
N PRO A 208 2.84 -5.56 -8.05
CA PRO A 208 3.46 -6.56 -7.19
C PRO A 208 3.88 -5.97 -5.83
N ALA A 209 3.87 -6.81 -4.80
CA ALA A 209 4.35 -6.44 -3.46
C ALA A 209 5.88 -6.40 -3.38
N THR A 210 6.59 -7.02 -4.32
CA THR A 210 8.05 -7.05 -4.35
C THR A 210 8.58 -6.41 -5.63
N VAL A 211 9.71 -5.72 -5.49
CA VAL A 211 10.43 -5.08 -6.59
C VAL A 211 11.89 -5.46 -6.54
N GLN A 212 12.49 -5.61 -7.70
CA GLN A 212 13.93 -5.82 -7.85
C GLN A 212 14.60 -4.50 -8.19
N PHE A 213 15.80 -4.28 -7.67
CA PHE A 213 16.58 -3.10 -7.98
C PHE A 213 18.04 -3.46 -8.28
N ILE A 214 18.66 -2.62 -9.09
CA ILE A 214 20.08 -2.66 -9.41
C ILE A 214 20.66 -1.26 -9.32
N GLN A 215 21.69 -1.10 -8.49
CA GLN A 215 22.49 0.11 -8.39
C GLN A 215 23.89 -0.22 -8.93
N PRO A 216 24.18 0.10 -10.20
CA PRO A 216 25.48 -0.13 -10.79
C PRO A 216 26.53 0.77 -10.13
N ILE A 217 27.75 0.25 -9.99
CA ILE A 217 28.92 1.00 -9.54
C ILE A 217 30.08 0.62 -10.45
N PHE A 218 30.67 1.61 -11.13
CA PHE A 218 31.71 1.41 -12.12
C PHE A 218 33.02 2.07 -11.67
N PRO A 219 34.18 1.44 -11.95
CA PRO A 219 35.47 2.10 -11.77
C PRO A 219 35.60 3.27 -12.74
N ILE A 220 36.34 4.29 -12.33
CA ILE A 220 36.69 5.45 -13.12
C ILE A 220 38.09 5.22 -13.69
N LYS A 221 38.25 5.41 -15.00
CA LYS A 221 39.54 5.42 -15.69
C LYS A 221 39.76 6.78 -16.35
N THR A 222 40.98 7.27 -16.26
CA THR A 222 41.42 8.46 -17.00
C THR A 222 41.89 8.03 -18.38
N LEU A 223 41.31 8.62 -19.43
CA LEU A 223 41.70 8.40 -20.82
C LEU A 223 42.23 9.69 -21.43
N SER A 224 43.20 9.55 -22.33
CA SER A 224 43.71 10.67 -23.12
C SER A 224 42.76 11.00 -24.28
N LEU A 225 42.58 12.29 -24.52
CA LEU A 225 41.82 12.80 -25.65
C LEU A 225 42.71 12.91 -26.88
N ARG A 226 42.20 12.44 -28.02
CA ARG A 226 42.85 12.58 -29.32
C ARG A 226 42.03 13.52 -30.20
N ALA A 227 42.57 14.71 -30.48
CA ALA A 227 41.90 15.66 -31.35
C ALA A 227 41.83 15.13 -32.79
N VAL A 228 40.63 15.16 -33.37
CA VAL A 228 40.36 14.81 -34.76
C VAL A 228 39.68 16.00 -35.43
N THR A 229 40.22 16.47 -36.55
CA THR A 229 39.62 17.57 -37.31
C THR A 229 38.37 17.10 -38.06
N LYS A 230 37.31 17.89 -38.00
CA LYS A 230 36.08 17.69 -38.76
C LYS A 230 35.79 18.89 -39.65
N GLY A 231 35.45 18.66 -40.91
CA GLY A 231 35.18 19.71 -41.90
C GLY A 231 36.38 20.00 -42.82
N GLN A 232 36.24 21.02 -43.66
CA GLN A 232 37.26 21.45 -44.62
C GLN A 232 38.00 22.69 -44.12
N LEU A 233 39.28 22.82 -44.51
CA LEU A 233 40.07 24.01 -44.24
C LEU A 233 39.48 25.21 -44.99
N ALA A 234 39.47 26.38 -44.34
CA ALA A 234 39.10 27.62 -45.00
C ALA A 234 40.10 27.96 -46.13
N PRO A 235 39.66 28.62 -47.23
CA PRO A 235 40.55 29.06 -48.29
C PRO A 235 41.71 29.91 -47.76
N GLY A 236 42.95 29.63 -48.20
CA GLY A 236 44.17 30.32 -47.75
C GLY A 236 44.81 29.76 -46.48
N VAL A 237 44.21 28.77 -45.82
CA VAL A 237 44.81 28.07 -44.67
C VAL A 237 45.63 26.87 -45.15
N LYS A 238 46.91 26.82 -44.76
CA LYS A 238 47.84 25.72 -45.09
C LYS A 238 47.74 24.55 -44.10
N SER A 239 47.61 24.86 -42.81
CA SER A 239 47.52 23.83 -41.76
C SER A 239 46.78 24.35 -40.53
N VAL A 240 46.09 23.43 -39.84
CA VAL A 240 45.49 23.66 -38.53
C VAL A 240 46.12 22.70 -37.54
N ARG A 241 46.61 23.24 -36.41
CA ARG A 241 47.09 22.45 -35.28
C ARG A 241 46.13 22.62 -34.11
N LEU A 242 45.76 21.51 -33.49
CA LEU A 242 44.84 21.48 -32.35
C LEU A 242 45.62 21.19 -31.08
N GLU A 243 45.49 22.08 -30.09
CA GLU A 243 46.06 21.92 -28.76
C GLU A 243 44.94 21.83 -27.72
N ILE A 244 44.76 20.66 -27.13
CA ILE A 244 43.74 20.45 -26.09
C ILE A 244 44.28 20.99 -24.76
N ILE A 245 43.56 21.92 -24.13
CA ILE A 245 44.01 22.56 -22.88
C ILE A 245 44.06 21.55 -21.73
N VAL A 246 43.06 20.65 -21.66
CA VAL A 246 43.00 19.54 -20.70
C VAL A 246 42.89 18.23 -21.49
N PRO A 247 44.02 17.54 -21.78
CA PRO A 247 44.04 16.39 -22.69
C PRO A 247 43.55 15.09 -22.06
N GLU A 248 42.91 15.14 -20.89
CA GLU A 248 42.48 13.96 -20.13
C GLU A 248 41.01 14.06 -19.74
N VAL A 249 40.30 12.93 -19.82
CA VAL A 249 38.91 12.79 -19.38
C VAL A 249 38.74 11.59 -18.47
N ARG A 250 37.87 11.73 -17.48
CA ARG A 250 37.51 10.66 -16.55
C ARG A 250 36.21 10.03 -16.99
N LEU A 251 36.25 8.74 -17.25
CA LEU A 251 35.11 7.94 -17.69
C LEU A 251 34.87 6.79 -16.74
N ALA A 252 33.60 6.51 -16.47
CA ALA A 252 33.16 5.36 -15.72
C ALA A 252 32.44 4.37 -16.63
N ALA A 253 32.82 3.10 -16.58
CA ALA A 253 32.18 2.03 -17.34
C ALA A 253 32.53 0.65 -16.76
N SER A 254 31.98 -0.41 -17.34
CA SER A 254 32.38 -1.77 -16.98
C SER A 254 33.88 -1.99 -17.25
N PRO A 255 34.58 -2.79 -16.42
CA PRO A 255 36.02 -3.04 -16.58
C PRO A 255 36.38 -3.52 -17.99
N ALA A 256 35.58 -4.42 -18.56
CA ALA A 256 35.79 -4.94 -19.92
C ALA A 256 35.71 -3.85 -21.00
N LEU A 257 34.89 -2.82 -20.83
CA LEU A 257 34.80 -1.70 -21.77
C LEU A 257 35.99 -0.75 -21.59
N LEU A 258 36.38 -0.47 -20.35
CA LEU A 258 37.52 0.38 -20.03
C LEU A 258 38.86 -0.18 -20.53
N GLU A 259 39.02 -1.50 -20.55
CA GLU A 259 40.22 -2.14 -21.13
C GLU A 259 40.30 -1.95 -22.65
N ARG A 260 39.15 -1.90 -23.34
CA ARG A 260 39.10 -1.70 -24.79
C ARG A 260 39.25 -0.23 -25.21
N LEU A 261 38.92 0.70 -24.32
CA LEU A 261 39.04 2.13 -24.54
C LEU A 261 40.42 2.62 -24.08
N GLN A 262 41.32 2.87 -25.03
CA GLN A 262 42.66 3.43 -24.76
C GLN A 262 42.68 4.96 -24.90
N GLU A 263 42.03 5.48 -25.94
CA GLU A 263 41.93 6.91 -26.25
C GLU A 263 40.48 7.26 -26.63
N LEU A 264 40.09 8.50 -26.39
CA LEU A 264 38.80 9.02 -26.81
C LEU A 264 38.98 10.08 -27.91
N PRO A 265 38.46 9.86 -29.13
CA PRO A 265 38.53 10.87 -30.19
C PRO A 265 37.64 12.08 -29.85
N LEU A 266 38.19 13.28 -30.01
CA LEU A 266 37.48 14.54 -29.87
C LEU A 266 37.37 15.22 -31.24
N GLU A 267 36.17 15.21 -31.82
CA GLU A 267 35.93 15.85 -33.11
C GLU A 267 35.86 17.37 -32.96
N VAL A 268 36.81 18.09 -33.55
CA VAL A 268 36.87 19.56 -33.53
C VAL A 268 36.52 20.07 -34.91
N SER A 269 35.45 20.87 -35.01
CA SER A 269 35.08 21.52 -36.27
C SER A 269 36.10 22.60 -36.62
N ILE A 270 36.69 22.52 -37.82
CA ILE A 270 37.64 23.49 -38.35
C ILE A 270 37.05 24.38 -39.45
N GLU A 271 35.76 24.23 -39.73
CA GLU A 271 35.08 24.91 -40.82
C GLU A 271 35.05 26.43 -40.60
N GLY A 272 35.48 27.21 -41.60
CA GLY A 272 35.51 28.67 -41.54
C GLY A 272 36.58 29.28 -40.63
N LEU A 273 37.45 28.48 -40.00
CA LEU A 273 38.48 28.99 -39.10
C LEU A 273 39.66 29.60 -39.88
N THR A 274 39.86 30.91 -39.72
CA THR A 274 40.92 31.69 -40.39
C THR A 274 41.88 32.36 -39.41
N LYS A 275 41.60 32.30 -38.10
CA LYS A 275 42.40 32.90 -37.03
C LYS A 275 42.53 31.93 -35.86
N GLU A 276 43.57 32.15 -35.05
CA GLU A 276 43.74 31.41 -33.80
C GLU A 276 42.61 31.77 -32.83
N GLN A 277 41.97 30.75 -32.27
CA GLN A 277 40.92 30.92 -31.28
C GLN A 277 40.79 29.69 -30.39
N ILE A 278 40.16 29.87 -29.24
CA ILE A 278 39.78 28.77 -28.34
C ILE A 278 38.34 28.39 -28.68
N VAL A 279 38.12 27.10 -28.93
CA VAL A 279 36.80 26.53 -29.21
C VAL A 279 36.45 25.56 -28.09
N GLU A 280 35.24 25.68 -27.55
CA GLU A 280 34.70 24.68 -26.64
C GLU A 280 34.05 23.55 -27.42
N VAL A 281 34.48 22.33 -27.17
CA VAL A 281 34.02 21.14 -27.89
C VAL A 281 33.38 20.18 -26.90
N ALA A 282 32.16 19.73 -27.21
CA ALA A 282 31.46 18.74 -26.39
C ALA A 282 32.13 17.37 -26.53
N VAL A 283 32.37 16.71 -25.39
CA VAL A 283 32.94 15.36 -25.35
C VAL A 283 31.84 14.35 -25.59
N VAL A 284 31.90 13.67 -26.75
CA VAL A 284 30.99 12.57 -27.07
C VAL A 284 31.59 11.27 -26.57
N VAL A 285 30.82 10.53 -25.77
CA VAL A 285 31.28 9.28 -25.14
C VAL A 285 30.58 8.06 -25.74
N PRO A 286 31.25 6.89 -25.83
CA PRO A 286 30.63 5.68 -26.37
C PRO A 286 29.44 5.18 -25.52
N PRO A 287 28.48 4.45 -26.11
CA PRO A 287 27.40 3.83 -25.36
C PRO A 287 27.92 2.95 -24.22
N GLY A 288 27.27 2.99 -23.06
CA GLY A 288 27.67 2.24 -21.87
C GLY A 288 28.82 2.86 -21.07
N THR A 289 29.21 4.10 -21.40
CA THR A 289 30.14 4.90 -20.59
C THR A 289 29.44 6.11 -19.98
N PHE A 290 29.96 6.57 -18.84
CA PHE A 290 29.49 7.76 -18.15
C PHE A 290 30.65 8.74 -18.00
N LEU A 291 30.45 9.97 -18.48
CA LEU A 291 31.42 11.04 -18.32
C LEU A 291 31.37 11.59 -16.89
N VAL A 292 32.52 11.56 -16.21
CA VAL A 292 32.67 12.08 -14.84
C VAL A 292 33.34 13.46 -14.84
N SER A 293 34.09 13.77 -15.90
CA SER A 293 34.70 15.09 -16.13
C SER A 293 33.69 16.11 -16.71
N ALA A 294 34.17 17.33 -16.97
CA ALA A 294 33.38 18.36 -17.64
C ALA A 294 32.86 17.89 -19.02
N PRO A 295 31.62 18.24 -19.40
CA PRO A 295 31.01 17.83 -20.66
C PRO A 295 31.63 18.51 -21.89
N THR A 296 32.33 19.62 -21.69
CA THR A 296 33.03 20.37 -22.72
C THR A 296 34.50 20.51 -22.38
N VAL A 297 35.33 20.52 -23.42
CA VAL A 297 36.78 20.72 -23.31
C VAL A 297 37.18 21.84 -24.25
N SER A 298 38.01 22.75 -23.75
CA SER A 298 38.56 23.86 -24.53
C SER A 298 39.73 23.38 -25.38
N VAL A 299 39.66 23.63 -26.67
CA VAL A 299 40.71 23.33 -27.66
C VAL A 299 41.20 24.63 -28.26
N ARG A 300 42.50 24.90 -28.14
CA ARG A 300 43.16 26.01 -28.84
C ARG A 300 43.45 25.57 -30.27
N VAL A 301 42.91 26.31 -31.23
CA VAL A 301 43.12 26.07 -32.66
C VAL A 301 44.18 27.06 -33.14
N LEU A 302 45.30 26.54 -33.61
CA LEU A 302 46.38 27.32 -34.23
C LEU A 302 46.28 27.19 -35.75
N VAL A 303 46.24 28.31 -36.45
CA VAL A 303 46.01 28.36 -37.91
C VAL A 303 47.26 28.93 -38.58
N THR A 304 47.80 28.20 -39.55
CA THR A 304 48.92 28.69 -40.39
C THR A 304 48.40 29.00 -41.78
N LEU A 305 48.56 30.24 -42.22
CA LEU A 305 48.19 30.67 -43.56
C LEU A 305 49.23 30.25 -44.60
N GLY A 306 48.76 29.88 -45.79
CA GLY A 306 49.61 29.64 -46.95
C GLY A 306 49.86 30.94 -47.74
N PRO A 307 50.94 31.00 -48.55
CA PRO A 307 51.17 32.10 -49.49
C PRO A 307 50.10 32.14 -50.60
#